data_AF-A0A0J0Y342-F1
#
_entry.id   AF-A0A0J0Y342-F1
#
_cell.length_a   1.000
_cell.length_b   1.000
_cell.length_c   1.000
_cell.angle_alpha   90.00
_cell.angle_beta   90.00
_cell.angle_gamma   90.00
#
_symmetry.space_group_name_H-M   'P 1'
#
loop_
_entity.id
_entity.type
_entity.pdbx_description
1 polymer ?
#
loop_
_entity_poly.entity_id
_entity_poly.type
_entity_poly.pdbx_seq_one_letter_code
_entity_poly.pdbx_strand_id
1 'polypeptide(L)'
;MNTQLKTLQMIHLALCSGVFLFALITIFLNRDMMFFDANPEHSAPFNPIFPIMGLMTITASIYFFRNVIAKVDKTASSESKINQYQSAFIIGAALLEGGALFNLVGFYLTHNAFFLIFALANFVFLALRRPTKEKLISDLNIQYPDSETL
;
A
#
# COMPACT_ATOMS: atom_id res chain seq x y z
N MET A 1 21.95 -7.84 -9.10
CA MET A 1 20.65 -7.41 -8.54
C MET A 1 19.94 -8.68 -8.13
N ASN A 2 19.92 -8.94 -6.82
CA ASN A 2 19.45 -10.20 -6.24
C ASN A 2 18.01 -10.51 -6.68
N THR A 3 17.77 -11.77 -7.03
CA THR A 3 16.48 -12.30 -7.51
C THR A 3 15.33 -11.92 -6.56
N GLN A 4 15.57 -11.92 -5.26
CA GLN A 4 14.58 -11.61 -4.21
C GLN A 4 14.11 -10.15 -4.24
N LEU A 5 15.02 -9.19 -4.39
CA LEU A 5 14.64 -7.78 -4.50
C LEU A 5 13.89 -7.49 -5.79
N LYS A 6 14.28 -8.13 -6.90
CA LYS A 6 13.56 -8.02 -8.18
C LYS A 6 12.11 -8.48 -8.03
N THR A 7 11.89 -9.60 -7.34
CA THR A 7 10.54 -10.12 -7.06
C THR A 7 9.71 -9.11 -6.29
N LEU A 8 10.25 -8.49 -5.23
CA LEU A 8 9.53 -7.45 -4.48
C LEU A 8 9.17 -6.23 -5.33
N GLN A 9 10.07 -5.80 -6.22
CA GLN A 9 9.81 -4.69 -7.12
C GLN A 9 8.74 -5.02 -8.17
N MET A 10 8.72 -6.25 -8.68
CA MET A 10 7.66 -6.70 -9.60
C MET A 10 6.30 -6.76 -8.89
N ILE A 11 6.25 -7.31 -7.67
CA ILE A 11 5.01 -7.33 -6.87
C ILE A 11 4.54 -5.90 -6.58
N HIS A 12 5.43 -5.01 -6.14
CA HIS A 12 5.10 -3.60 -5.89
C HIS A 12 4.52 -2.91 -7.12
N LEU A 13 5.13 -3.12 -8.29
CA LEU A 13 4.67 -2.56 -9.55
C LEU A 13 3.28 -3.11 -9.93
N ALA A 14 3.06 -4.42 -9.75
CA ALA A 14 1.77 -5.05 -10.00
C ALA A 14 0.66 -4.44 -9.14
N LEU A 15 0.88 -4.32 -7.83
CA LEU A 15 -0.08 -3.69 -6.90
C LEU A 15 -0.36 -2.22 -7.27
N CYS A 16 0.68 -1.45 -7.59
CA CYS A 16 0.50 -0.06 -8.04
C CYS A 16 -0.31 0.01 -9.34
N SER A 17 -0.02 -0.89 -10.30
CA SER A 17 -0.73 -0.92 -11.58
C SER A 17 -2.21 -1.27 -11.42
N GLY A 18 -2.55 -2.17 -10.49
CA GLY A 18 -3.94 -2.53 -10.17
C GLY A 18 -4.74 -1.32 -9.69
N VAL A 19 -4.23 -0.59 -8.70
CA VAL A 19 -4.87 0.64 -8.21
C VAL A 19 -4.97 1.70 -9.31
N PHE A 20 -3.90 1.92 -10.06
CA PHE A 20 -3.86 2.94 -11.11
C PHE A 20 -4.88 2.65 -12.23
N LEU A 21 -4.93 1.42 -12.73
CA LEU A 21 -5.87 1.02 -13.78
C LEU A 21 -7.32 1.11 -13.27
N PHE A 22 -7.59 0.68 -12.05
CA PHE A 22 -8.92 0.76 -11.47
C PHE A 22 -9.38 2.22 -11.27
N ALA A 23 -8.46 3.11 -10.86
CA ALA A 23 -8.73 4.54 -10.78
C ALA A 23 -9.09 5.13 -12.15
N LEU A 24 -8.32 4.82 -13.19
CA LEU A 24 -8.61 5.28 -14.55
C LEU A 24 -9.99 4.83 -15.03
N ILE A 25 -10.32 3.55 -14.85
CA ILE A 25 -11.60 2.98 -15.28
C ILE A 25 -12.75 3.65 -14.53
N THR A 26 -12.68 3.72 -13.20
CA THR A 26 -13.77 4.27 -12.37
C THR A 26 -13.98 5.76 -12.64
N ILE A 27 -12.91 6.54 -12.85
CA ILE A 27 -13.01 7.96 -13.22
C ILE A 27 -13.64 8.11 -14.60
N PHE A 28 -13.20 7.32 -15.58
CA PHE A 28 -13.76 7.37 -16.92
C PHE A 28 -15.26 7.04 -16.95
N LEU A 29 -15.68 6.01 -16.21
CA LEU A 29 -17.08 5.59 -16.15
C LEU A 29 -18.01 6.61 -15.47
N ASN A 30 -17.47 7.43 -14.55
CA ASN A 30 -18.25 8.38 -13.76
C ASN A 30 -18.07 9.84 -14.18
N ARG A 31 -17.32 10.11 -15.25
CA ARG A 31 -16.86 11.47 -15.62
C ARG A 31 -17.99 12.51 -15.74
N ASP A 32 -19.17 12.09 -16.19
CA ASP A 32 -20.31 12.98 -16.46
C ASP A 32 -21.25 13.11 -15.24
N MET A 33 -21.11 12.23 -14.24
CA MET A 33 -21.96 12.16 -13.05
C MET A 33 -21.22 12.56 -11.76
N MET A 34 -19.90 12.70 -11.84
CA MET A 34 -19.06 12.98 -10.69
C MET A 34 -19.40 14.33 -10.06
N PHE A 35 -19.55 14.34 -8.74
CA PHE A 35 -19.65 15.55 -7.92
C PHE A 35 -18.67 15.47 -6.75
N PHE A 36 -18.52 16.57 -6.01
CA PHE A 36 -17.70 16.62 -4.82
C PHE A 36 -18.54 17.14 -3.64
N ASP A 37 -18.73 16.31 -2.61
CA ASP A 37 -19.34 16.72 -1.35
C ASP A 37 -18.62 16.06 -0.17
N ALA A 38 -18.13 16.88 0.75
CA ALA A 38 -17.45 16.44 1.97
C ALA A 38 -18.36 16.47 3.20
N ASN A 39 -19.62 16.92 3.07
CA ASN A 39 -20.55 16.98 4.19
C ASN A 39 -21.13 15.59 4.50
N PRO A 40 -20.85 15.01 5.68
CA PRO A 40 -21.40 13.71 6.07
C PRO A 40 -22.92 13.71 6.14
N GLU A 41 -23.56 14.85 6.43
CA GLU A 41 -25.02 14.97 6.55
C GLU A 41 -25.76 14.72 5.23
N HIS A 42 -25.10 14.98 4.09
CA HIS A 42 -25.66 14.75 2.76
C HIS A 42 -25.31 13.35 2.22
N SER A 43 -24.50 12.59 2.95
CA SER A 43 -24.01 11.29 2.52
C SER A 43 -24.92 10.15 2.99
N ALA A 44 -25.00 9.06 2.22
CA ALA A 44 -25.75 7.89 2.67
C ALA A 44 -25.15 7.32 3.98
N PRO A 45 -25.94 6.74 4.90
CA PRO A 45 -25.48 6.34 6.23
C PRO A 45 -24.21 5.47 6.27
N PHE A 46 -23.95 4.67 5.23
CA PHE A 46 -22.78 3.80 5.14
C PHE A 46 -21.57 4.42 4.44
N ASN A 47 -21.70 5.59 3.81
CA ASN A 47 -20.61 6.26 3.08
C ASN A 47 -19.36 6.58 3.93
N PRO A 48 -19.47 6.92 5.23
CA PRO A 48 -18.30 7.14 6.07
C PRO A 48 -17.38 5.91 6.22
N ILE A 49 -17.84 4.69 5.89
CA ILE A 49 -17.01 3.48 5.99
C ILE A 49 -15.79 3.52 5.07
N PHE A 50 -15.91 4.11 3.88
CA PHE A 50 -14.84 4.18 2.87
C PHE A 50 -13.60 4.94 3.38
N PRO A 51 -13.72 6.21 3.83
CA PRO A 51 -12.58 6.96 4.34
C PRO A 51 -12.04 6.36 5.64
N ILE A 52 -12.89 5.85 6.53
CA ILE A 52 -12.46 5.20 7.78
C ILE A 52 -11.59 3.97 7.46
N MET A 53 -12.04 3.11 6.55
CA MET A 53 -11.27 1.94 6.12
C MET A 53 -9.96 2.35 5.43
N GLY A 54 -9.98 3.42 4.63
CA GLY A 54 -8.78 4.00 4.02
C GLY A 54 -7.74 4.46 5.05
N LEU A 55 -8.15 5.07 6.15
CA LEU A 55 -7.23 5.48 7.22
C LEU A 55 -6.77 4.28 8.08
N MET A 56 -7.65 3.33 8.34
CA MET A 56 -7.33 2.12 9.10
C MET A 56 -6.27 1.28 8.38
N THR A 57 -6.40 1.11 7.07
CA THR A 57 -5.46 0.33 6.26
C THR A 57 -4.06 0.96 6.17
N ILE A 58 -3.95 2.29 6.07
CA ILE A 58 -2.67 3.00 6.19
C ILE A 58 -2.01 2.71 7.54
N THR A 59 -2.77 2.89 8.63
CA THR A 59 -2.27 2.69 9.99
C THR A 59 -1.84 1.24 10.21
N ALA A 60 -2.68 0.28 9.80
CA ALA A 60 -2.40 -1.15 9.90
C ALA A 60 -1.15 -1.53 9.09
N SER A 61 -0.97 -0.96 7.91
CA SER A 61 0.17 -1.22 7.02
C SER A 61 1.50 -0.78 7.64
N ILE A 62 1.52 0.37 8.33
CA ILE A 62 2.69 0.87 9.05
C ILE A 62 2.95 0.00 10.29
N TYR A 63 1.90 -0.25 11.08
CA TYR A 63 2.02 -1.04 12.32
C TYR A 63 2.53 -2.46 12.05
N PHE A 64 1.91 -3.17 11.09
CA PHE A 64 2.24 -4.56 10.80
C PHE A 64 3.71 -4.71 10.38
N PHE A 65 4.17 -3.84 9.48
CA PHE A 65 5.55 -3.90 9.01
C PHE A 65 6.54 -3.60 10.12
N ARG A 66 6.32 -2.52 10.89
CA ARG A 66 7.19 -2.21 12.03
C ARG A 66 7.23 -3.36 13.04
N ASN A 67 6.11 -4.00 13.31
CA ASN A 67 6.01 -5.13 14.23
C ASN A 67 6.76 -6.37 13.70
N VAL A 68 6.69 -6.67 12.41
CA VAL A 68 7.47 -7.78 11.82
C VAL A 68 8.96 -7.46 11.87
N ILE A 69 9.37 -6.29 11.37
CA ILE A 69 10.79 -5.89 11.32
C ILE A 69 11.41 -5.85 12.73
N ALA A 70 10.69 -5.34 13.73
CA ALA A 70 11.17 -5.28 15.11
C ALA A 70 11.37 -6.67 15.75
N LYS A 71 10.71 -7.72 15.23
CA LYS A 71 10.79 -9.09 15.72
C LYS A 71 11.77 -9.97 14.94
N VAL A 72 12.42 -9.44 13.90
CA VAL A 72 13.42 -10.17 13.13
C VAL A 72 14.61 -10.48 14.04
N ASP A 73 14.92 -11.78 14.19
CA ASP A 73 16.08 -12.23 14.95
C ASP A 73 17.38 -11.77 14.27
N LYS A 74 18.23 -11.08 15.03
CA LYS A 74 19.52 -10.57 14.57
C LYS A 74 20.52 -11.69 14.28
N THR A 75 20.36 -12.85 14.91
CA THR A 75 21.23 -14.01 14.75
C THR A 75 20.78 -14.94 13.61
N ALA A 76 19.59 -14.71 13.05
CA ALA A 76 19.08 -15.47 11.91
C ALA A 76 19.95 -15.26 10.66
N SER A 77 19.91 -16.26 9.77
CA SER A 77 20.56 -16.18 8.47
C SER A 77 20.01 -15.02 7.63
N SER A 78 20.85 -14.48 6.75
CA SER A 78 20.48 -13.36 5.88
C SER A 78 19.29 -13.69 4.97
N GLU A 79 19.19 -14.94 4.50
CA GLU A 79 18.02 -15.42 3.76
C GLU A 79 16.72 -15.36 4.60
N SER A 80 16.77 -15.80 5.88
CA SER A 80 15.60 -15.76 6.76
C SER A 80 15.14 -14.33 7.03
N LYS A 81 16.07 -13.39 7.24
CA LYS A 81 15.77 -11.97 7.43
C LYS A 81 15.08 -11.37 6.20
N ILE A 82 15.58 -11.68 5.01
CA ILE A 82 15.00 -11.22 3.74
C ILE A 82 13.60 -11.81 3.53
N ASN A 83 13.37 -13.08 3.85
CA ASN A 83 12.05 -13.71 3.72
C ASN A 83 11.00 -13.08 4.67
N GLN A 84 11.40 -12.74 5.89
CA GLN A 84 10.55 -12.01 6.84
C GLN A 84 10.25 -10.59 6.35
N TYR A 85 11.25 -9.90 5.81
CA TYR A 85 11.06 -8.60 5.17
C TYR A 85 10.07 -8.67 4.00
N GLN A 86 10.22 -9.65 3.12
CA GLN A 86 9.32 -9.85 1.98
C GLN A 86 7.87 -10.01 2.45
N SER A 87 7.65 -10.85 3.45
CA SER A 87 6.32 -11.05 4.04
C SER A 87 5.74 -9.76 4.61
N ALA A 88 6.56 -9.01 5.38
CA ALA A 88 6.17 -7.72 5.95
C ALA A 88 5.80 -6.70 4.86
N PHE A 89 6.61 -6.65 3.80
CA PHE A 89 6.42 -5.75 2.67
C PHE A 89 5.11 -6.07 1.93
N ILE A 90 4.90 -7.33 1.55
CA ILE A 90 3.74 -7.77 0.77
C ILE A 90 2.45 -7.48 1.54
N ILE A 91 2.39 -7.85 2.83
CA ILE A 91 1.20 -7.59 3.66
C ILE A 91 0.95 -6.08 3.81
N GLY A 92 2.00 -5.30 4.07
CA GLY A 92 1.88 -3.85 4.15
C GLY A 92 1.40 -3.22 2.84
N ALA A 93 1.93 -3.67 1.71
CA ALA A 93 1.55 -3.18 0.38
C ALA A 93 0.10 -3.56 0.03
N ALA A 94 -0.32 -4.80 0.32
CA ALA A 94 -1.69 -5.26 0.10
C ALA A 94 -2.72 -4.49 0.97
N LEU A 95 -2.37 -4.12 2.20
CA LEU A 95 -3.22 -3.26 3.03
C LEU A 95 -3.45 -1.89 2.37
N LEU A 96 -2.39 -1.27 1.85
CA LEU A 96 -2.49 0.04 1.17
C LEU A 96 -3.26 -0.07 -0.16
N GLU A 97 -3.02 -1.13 -0.93
CA GLU A 97 -3.81 -1.42 -2.14
C GLU A 97 -5.30 -1.58 -1.79
N GLY A 98 -5.61 -2.39 -0.76
CA GLY A 98 -6.98 -2.61 -0.30
C GLY A 98 -7.67 -1.31 0.12
N GLY A 99 -6.98 -0.45 0.87
CA GLY A 99 -7.48 0.88 1.24
C GLY A 99 -7.75 1.78 0.04
N ALA A 100 -6.86 1.75 -0.97
CA ALA A 100 -7.03 2.51 -2.19
C ALA A 100 -8.23 2.02 -3.02
N LEU A 101 -8.27 0.71 -3.31
CA LEU A 101 -9.34 0.09 -4.09
C LEU A 101 -10.70 0.25 -3.42
N PHE A 102 -10.77 0.12 -2.09
CA PHE A 102 -12.02 0.28 -1.35
C PHE A 102 -12.59 1.70 -1.47
N ASN A 103 -11.73 2.73 -1.42
CA ASN A 103 -12.15 4.11 -1.65
C ASN A 103 -12.51 4.39 -3.12
N LEU A 104 -11.84 3.75 -4.09
CA LEU A 104 -12.24 3.81 -5.49
C LEU A 104 -13.61 3.16 -5.74
N VAL A 105 -13.94 2.08 -5.03
CA VAL A 105 -15.29 1.49 -5.05
C VAL A 105 -16.30 2.46 -4.44
N GLY A 106 -15.98 3.12 -3.33
CA GLY A 106 -16.82 4.15 -2.73
C GLY A 106 -17.13 5.29 -3.70
N PHE A 107 -16.09 5.80 -4.38
CA PHE A 107 -16.25 6.77 -5.46
C PHE A 107 -17.14 6.23 -6.59
N TYR A 108 -16.87 5.00 -7.07
CA TYR A 108 -17.60 4.41 -8.18
C TYR A 108 -19.11 4.25 -7.89
N LEU A 109 -19.46 3.84 -6.67
CA LEU A 109 -20.85 3.60 -6.28
C LEU A 109 -21.64 4.89 -6.01
N THR A 110 -20.96 5.95 -5.55
CA THR A 110 -21.62 7.17 -5.08
C THR A 110 -21.48 8.35 -6.03
N HIS A 111 -20.58 8.24 -7.02
CA HIS A 111 -20.12 9.34 -7.87
C HIS A 111 -19.46 10.51 -7.12
N ASN A 112 -19.20 10.36 -5.81
CA ASN A 112 -18.62 11.42 -5.00
C ASN A 112 -17.08 11.35 -5.00
N ALA A 113 -16.46 12.34 -5.64
CA ALA A 113 -15.02 12.50 -5.76
C ALA A 113 -14.29 12.70 -4.41
N PHE A 114 -15.00 13.00 -3.32
CA PHE A 114 -14.42 13.07 -1.98
C PHE A 114 -13.64 11.80 -1.61
N PHE A 115 -14.14 10.61 -1.99
CA PHE A 115 -13.45 9.35 -1.72
C PHE A 115 -12.13 9.19 -2.47
N LEU A 116 -11.94 9.90 -3.60
CA LEU A 116 -10.69 9.87 -4.36
C LEU A 116 -9.51 10.42 -3.55
N ILE A 117 -9.74 11.31 -2.58
CA ILE A 117 -8.69 11.84 -1.70
C ILE A 117 -8.06 10.69 -0.90
N PHE A 118 -8.88 9.80 -0.34
CA PHE A 118 -8.43 8.67 0.47
C PHE A 118 -7.84 7.54 -0.37
N ALA A 119 -8.39 7.34 -1.58
CA ALA A 119 -7.79 6.45 -2.58
C ALA A 119 -6.38 6.92 -2.96
N LEU A 120 -6.23 8.22 -3.27
CA LEU A 120 -4.95 8.84 -3.62
C LEU A 120 -3.97 8.78 -2.44
N ALA A 121 -4.42 9.06 -1.22
CA ALA A 121 -3.57 8.95 -0.03
C ALA A 121 -2.99 7.52 0.10
N ASN A 122 -3.83 6.49 0.06
CA ASN A 122 -3.38 5.10 0.11
C ASN A 122 -2.42 4.75 -1.03
N PHE A 123 -2.75 5.18 -2.26
CA PHE A 123 -1.90 4.96 -3.43
C PHE A 123 -0.53 5.63 -3.31
N VAL A 124 -0.47 6.87 -2.81
CA VAL A 124 0.79 7.58 -2.57
C VAL A 124 1.63 6.84 -1.53
N PHE A 125 1.04 6.40 -0.42
CA PHE A 125 1.74 5.57 0.56
C PHE A 125 2.25 4.27 -0.05
N LEU A 126 1.47 3.62 -0.91
CA LEU A 126 1.88 2.41 -1.63
C LEU A 126 3.07 2.70 -2.55
N ALA A 127 3.00 3.76 -3.36
CA ALA A 127 4.04 4.14 -4.32
C ALA A 127 5.37 4.51 -3.61
N LEU A 128 5.29 5.29 -2.52
CA LEU A 128 6.46 5.67 -1.71
C LEU A 128 7.14 4.48 -1.04
N ARG A 129 6.41 3.38 -0.86
CA ARG A 129 6.93 2.17 -0.23
C ARG A 129 7.83 1.33 -1.13
N ARG A 130 8.08 1.74 -2.39
CA ARG A 130 8.94 1.01 -3.35
C ARG A 130 10.16 0.37 -2.68
N PRO A 131 10.38 -0.95 -2.84
CA PRO A 131 11.48 -1.67 -2.23
C PRO A 131 12.78 -1.34 -2.97
N THR A 132 13.78 -0.88 -2.22
CA THR A 132 15.13 -0.59 -2.72
C THR A 132 16.17 -1.32 -1.87
N LYS A 133 17.39 -1.46 -2.39
CA LYS A 133 18.49 -2.09 -1.65
C LYS A 133 18.79 -1.33 -0.35
N GLU A 134 18.78 -0.02 -0.42
CA GLU A 134 19.09 0.88 0.69
C GLU A 134 18.07 0.73 1.83
N LYS A 135 16.78 0.64 1.49
CA LYS A 135 15.72 0.40 2.48
C LYS A 135 15.87 -0.99 3.11
N LEU A 136 16.12 -2.02 2.30
CA LEU A 136 16.31 -3.38 2.80
C LEU A 136 17.47 -3.47 3.80
N ILE A 137 18.62 -2.86 3.45
CA ILE A 137 19.81 -2.83 4.31
C ILE A 137 19.54 -2.05 5.59
N SER A 138 18.90 -0.88 5.48
CA SER A 138 18.56 -0.03 6.63
C SER A 138 17.56 -0.72 7.58
N ASP A 139 16.49 -1.32 7.04
CA ASP A 139 15.41 -1.91 7.82
C ASP A 139 15.87 -3.20 8.53
N LEU A 140 16.75 -3.99 7.90
CA LEU A 140 17.27 -5.25 8.46
C LEU A 140 18.62 -5.10 9.18
N ASN A 141 19.22 -3.91 9.14
CA ASN A 141 20.55 -3.61 9.69
C ASN A 141 21.61 -4.63 9.23
N ILE A 142 21.61 -4.95 7.93
CA ILE A 142 22.53 -5.92 7.32
C ILE A 142 23.93 -5.34 7.29
N GLN A 143 24.90 -6.07 7.86
CA GLN A 143 26.32 -5.71 7.86
C GLN A 143 27.08 -6.40 6.72
N TYR A 144 28.25 -5.87 6.39
CA TYR A 144 29.18 -6.44 5.42
C TYR A 144 29.68 -7.83 5.91
N PRO A 145 29.90 -8.85 5.05
CA PRO A 145 29.85 -8.84 3.58
C PRO A 145 28.49 -9.19 2.94
N ASP A 146 27.47 -9.55 3.73
CA ASP A 146 26.17 -10.01 3.21
C ASP A 146 25.46 -8.96 2.34
N SER A 147 25.77 -7.67 2.53
CA SER A 147 25.24 -6.56 1.74
C SER A 147 25.69 -6.56 0.27
N GLU A 148 26.83 -7.15 -0.08
CA GLU A 148 27.29 -7.21 -1.49
C GLU A 148 26.49 -8.19 -2.36
N THR A 149 25.81 -9.14 -1.71
CA THR A 149 25.05 -10.20 -2.39
C THR A 149 23.60 -9.81 -2.72
N LEU A 150 23.18 -8.60 -2.32
CA LEU A 150 21.85 -7.99 -2.56
C LEU A 150 21.83 -7.16 -3.86
#